data_AF-A0A2R6XNN4-F1
#
_entry.id   AF-A0A2R6XNN4-F1
#
_cell.length_a   1.000
_cell.length_b   1.000
_cell.length_c   1.000
_cell.angle_alpha   90.00
_cell.angle_beta   90.00
_cell.angle_gamma   90.00
#
_symmetry.space_group_name_H-M   'P 1'
#
loop_
_entity.id
_entity.type
_entity.pdbx_description
1 polymer ?
#
loop_
_entity_poly.entity_id
_entity_poly.type
_entity_poly.pdbx_seq_one_letter_code
_entity_poly.pdbx_strand_id
1 'polypeptide(L)'
;MESKRYKNCLQQIRSRATDVVDEKTGLVVKKESWKDLYVHVASKNNFPTAAGLASSAAGFACLVYALAHLMGAKESYEGEFSTIARLGSGSACRSLYGGFVKWNMGKEDDGSDSIATQIVKKDHWKDLVIIIAVVSSRQKETSSTAGMQTSVKTSPLLQHRAQSVVPKRMVEMEEAIMKRDFATFAKLTCADSNQFHATCLDTSPPIFYMNDTSRRLIGLVEKWNASEGTPQAAYTFDAGPNAVLFAPDDKVARSLLQRILYLFPPASDADISRYVVGDQSIMELAGIKTIDDIEALPTPSEWSGIDIPRTKGELGYLICSRPGQGAIVLEDSAALLDDATGFPGQ
;
A
#
# COMPACT_ATOMS: atom_id res chain seq x y z
N MET A 1 21.72 -15.87 3.04
CA MET A 1 20.25 -15.74 2.98
C MET A 1 19.63 -17.12 2.73
N GLU A 2 18.76 -17.62 3.61
CA GLU A 2 18.06 -18.90 3.42
C GLU A 2 16.77 -18.78 2.59
N SER A 3 16.16 -17.59 2.53
CA SER A 3 14.90 -17.38 1.81
C SER A 3 15.06 -17.46 0.28
N LYS A 4 14.27 -18.36 -0.32
CA LYS A 4 14.19 -18.59 -1.78
C LYS A 4 13.81 -17.31 -2.55
N ARG A 5 13.00 -16.43 -1.95
CA ARG A 5 12.53 -15.18 -2.59
C ARG A 5 13.70 -14.22 -2.90
N TYR A 6 14.57 -13.99 -1.92
CA TYR A 6 15.75 -13.14 -2.12
C TYR A 6 16.74 -13.74 -3.10
N LYS A 7 16.98 -15.06 -3.02
CA LYS A 7 17.85 -15.77 -3.96
C LYS A 7 17.37 -15.62 -5.40
N ASN A 8 16.07 -15.78 -5.64
CA ASN A 8 15.47 -15.61 -6.97
C ASN A 8 15.69 -14.19 -7.50
N CYS A 9 15.36 -13.15 -6.73
CA CYS A 9 15.57 -11.77 -7.17
C CYS A 9 17.04 -11.48 -7.48
N LEU A 10 17.95 -11.85 -6.56
CA LEU A 10 19.38 -11.61 -6.73
C LEU A 10 19.96 -12.34 -7.95
N GLN A 11 19.58 -13.60 -8.16
CA GLN A 11 20.03 -14.38 -9.31
C GLN A 11 19.54 -13.76 -10.63
N GLN A 12 18.26 -13.37 -10.69
CA GLN A 12 17.71 -12.76 -11.90
C GLN A 12 18.37 -11.42 -12.20
N ILE A 13 18.53 -10.52 -11.22
CA ILE A 13 19.22 -9.24 -11.46
C ILE A 13 20.68 -9.44 -11.87
N ARG A 14 21.43 -10.33 -11.20
CA ARG A 14 22.83 -10.62 -11.56
C ARG A 14 22.99 -11.10 -13.00
N SER A 15 22.06 -11.92 -13.49
CA SER A 15 22.12 -12.39 -14.88
C SER A 15 21.88 -11.28 -15.92
N ARG A 16 21.28 -10.15 -15.51
CA ARG A 16 21.09 -8.93 -16.33
C ARG A 16 22.17 -7.87 -16.11
N ALA A 17 23.11 -8.11 -15.21
CA ALA A 17 24.17 -7.16 -14.90
C ALA A 17 25.04 -6.85 -16.13
N THR A 18 25.61 -5.66 -16.15
CA THR A 18 26.54 -5.21 -17.20
C THR A 18 27.89 -4.84 -16.59
N ASP A 19 28.82 -4.42 -17.44
CA ASP A 19 29.99 -3.68 -16.97
C ASP A 19 29.54 -2.40 -16.28
N VAL A 20 30.14 -2.09 -15.12
CA VAL A 20 29.91 -0.87 -14.36
C VAL A 20 31.25 -0.18 -14.15
N VAL A 21 31.27 1.12 -14.38
CA VAL A 21 32.41 1.99 -14.09
C VAL A 21 31.96 3.02 -13.07
N ASP A 22 32.62 3.03 -11.91
CA ASP A 22 32.46 4.11 -10.95
C ASP A 22 33.36 5.27 -11.37
N GLU A 23 32.76 6.36 -11.83
CA GLU A 23 33.48 7.54 -12.30
C GLU A 23 34.25 8.26 -11.19
N LYS A 24 33.84 8.14 -9.92
CA LYS A 24 34.50 8.80 -8.78
C LYS A 24 35.79 8.07 -8.40
N THR A 25 35.76 6.74 -8.38
CA THR A 25 36.89 5.91 -7.91
C THR A 25 37.71 5.31 -9.04
N GLY A 26 37.19 5.33 -10.28
CA GLY A 26 37.77 4.62 -11.42
C GLY A 26 37.62 3.10 -11.34
N LEU A 27 36.85 2.58 -10.37
CA LEU A 27 36.63 1.14 -10.22
C LEU A 27 35.82 0.61 -11.41
N VAL A 28 36.32 -0.47 -12.02
CA VAL A 28 35.64 -1.17 -13.11
C VAL A 28 35.22 -2.55 -12.62
N VAL A 29 33.91 -2.79 -12.57
CA VAL A 29 33.34 -4.12 -12.31
C VAL A 29 32.86 -4.70 -13.63
N LYS A 30 33.54 -5.73 -14.13
CA LYS A 30 33.12 -6.42 -15.36
C LYS A 30 31.91 -7.30 -15.11
N LYS A 31 31.07 -7.46 -16.14
CA LYS A 31 29.86 -8.28 -16.14
C LYS A 31 30.10 -9.66 -15.54
N GLU A 32 31.21 -10.32 -15.90
CA GLU A 32 31.52 -11.68 -15.47
C GLU A 32 31.86 -11.77 -13.98
N SER A 33 32.25 -10.65 -13.35
CA SER A 33 32.66 -10.60 -11.94
C SER A 33 31.46 -10.63 -10.99
N TRP A 34 30.27 -10.18 -11.43
CA TRP A 34 29.07 -10.12 -10.59
C TRP A 34 28.62 -11.48 -10.04
N LYS A 35 29.00 -12.58 -10.69
CA LYS A 35 28.69 -13.94 -10.25
C LYS A 35 29.48 -14.33 -8.99
N ASP A 36 30.67 -13.76 -8.80
CA ASP A 36 31.62 -14.09 -7.73
C ASP A 36 31.57 -13.06 -6.59
N LEU A 37 31.04 -11.86 -6.86
CA LEU A 37 30.88 -10.80 -5.85
C LEU A 37 29.70 -11.08 -4.91
N TYR A 38 29.91 -10.79 -3.62
CA TYR A 38 28.86 -10.75 -2.61
C TYR A 38 28.25 -9.35 -2.53
N VAL A 39 27.01 -9.26 -2.05
CA VAL A 39 26.32 -7.97 -1.83
C VAL A 39 25.89 -7.85 -0.38
N HIS A 40 26.14 -6.70 0.22
CA HIS A 40 25.54 -6.30 1.50
C HIS A 40 24.35 -5.41 1.21
N VAL A 41 23.25 -5.63 1.94
CA VAL A 41 22.01 -4.88 1.79
C VAL A 41 21.51 -4.52 3.18
N ALA A 42 21.38 -3.22 3.44
CA ALA A 42 20.63 -2.70 4.57
C ALA A 42 19.34 -2.07 4.06
N SER A 43 18.25 -2.26 4.80
CA SER A 43 16.94 -1.71 4.45
C SER A 43 16.26 -1.22 5.72
N LYS A 44 15.65 -0.04 5.62
CA LYS A 44 14.85 0.58 6.68
C LYS A 44 13.51 0.98 6.08
N ASN A 45 12.45 0.89 6.89
CA ASN A 45 11.15 1.44 6.57
C ASN A 45 10.76 2.49 7.64
N ASN A 46 9.91 3.43 7.27
CA ASN A 46 9.45 4.54 8.12
C ASN A 46 8.00 4.35 8.58
N PHE A 47 7.41 3.16 8.40
CA PHE A 47 6.12 2.81 8.95
C PHE A 47 6.33 1.84 10.13
N PRO A 48 5.59 1.95 11.24
CA PRO A 48 5.70 1.01 12.35
C PRO A 48 5.65 -0.45 11.88
N THR A 49 6.69 -1.20 12.21
CA THR A 49 6.78 -2.62 11.85
C THR A 49 5.58 -3.35 12.47
N ALA A 50 4.84 -4.10 11.64
CA ALA A 50 3.58 -4.77 11.96
C ALA A 50 2.27 -3.95 11.89
N ALA A 51 2.28 -2.69 11.43
CA ALA A 51 1.07 -1.91 11.09
C ALA A 51 0.24 -2.46 9.91
N GLY A 52 0.39 -3.72 9.51
CA GLY A 52 -0.40 -4.34 8.43
C GLY A 52 -0.16 -3.77 7.02
N LEU A 53 0.55 -2.64 6.88
CA LEU A 53 0.95 -2.01 5.63
C LEU A 53 1.94 -2.91 4.89
N ALA A 54 1.76 -3.11 3.58
CA ALA A 54 2.45 -4.10 2.75
C ALA A 54 3.98 -3.91 2.64
N SER A 55 4.71 -4.12 3.74
CA SER A 55 6.16 -3.87 3.86
C SER A 55 7.00 -4.73 2.92
N SER A 56 6.55 -5.95 2.59
CA SER A 56 7.24 -6.81 1.63
C SER A 56 7.18 -6.28 0.20
N ALA A 57 6.10 -5.60 -0.19
CA ALA A 57 5.95 -5.06 -1.55
C ALA A 57 6.99 -3.96 -1.80
N ALA A 58 7.01 -2.95 -0.94
CA ALA A 58 7.98 -1.86 -1.01
C ALA A 58 9.42 -2.37 -0.84
N GLY A 59 9.65 -3.31 0.08
CA GLY A 59 10.99 -3.87 0.32
C GLY A 59 11.57 -4.59 -0.90
N PHE A 60 10.81 -5.48 -1.55
CA PHE A 60 11.30 -6.20 -2.74
C PHE A 60 11.41 -5.29 -3.97
N ALA A 61 10.52 -4.30 -4.12
CA ALA A 61 10.63 -3.31 -5.18
C ALA A 61 11.91 -2.48 -5.01
N CYS A 62 12.16 -1.98 -3.81
CA CYS A 62 13.38 -1.22 -3.47
C CYS A 62 14.64 -2.06 -3.67
N LEU A 63 14.64 -3.33 -3.22
CA LEU A 63 15.76 -4.24 -3.44
C LEU A 63 16.08 -4.43 -4.92
N VAL A 64 15.06 -4.74 -5.74
CA VAL A 64 15.25 -4.95 -7.18
C VAL A 64 15.73 -3.68 -7.86
N TYR A 65 15.13 -2.54 -7.53
CA TYR A 65 15.51 -1.25 -8.07
C TYR A 65 16.95 -0.87 -7.70
N ALA A 66 17.33 -1.01 -6.43
CA ALA A 66 18.69 -0.70 -5.96
C ALA A 66 19.74 -1.64 -6.57
N LEU A 67 19.47 -2.95 -6.66
CA LEU A 67 20.38 -3.90 -7.29
C LEU A 67 20.52 -3.67 -8.80
N ALA A 68 19.43 -3.30 -9.48
CA ALA A 68 19.48 -2.97 -10.90
C ALA A 68 20.38 -1.77 -11.15
N HIS A 69 20.26 -0.72 -10.33
CA HIS A 69 21.17 0.44 -10.38
C HIS A 69 22.61 0.07 -10.04
N LEU A 70 22.85 -0.65 -8.94
CA LEU A 70 24.19 -1.07 -8.52
C LEU A 70 24.92 -1.89 -9.59
N MET A 71 24.20 -2.79 -10.27
CA MET A 71 24.79 -3.73 -11.24
C MET A 71 24.72 -3.25 -12.69
N GLY A 72 24.27 -2.01 -12.92
CA GLY A 72 24.03 -1.49 -14.28
C GLY A 72 23.05 -2.35 -15.09
N ALA A 73 22.18 -3.10 -14.42
CA ALA A 73 21.39 -4.14 -15.05
C ALA A 73 20.49 -3.55 -16.14
N LYS A 74 20.31 -4.30 -17.23
CA LYS A 74 19.42 -3.92 -18.34
C LYS A 74 18.33 -4.95 -18.52
N GLU A 75 17.12 -4.47 -18.74
CA GLU A 75 16.00 -5.33 -19.08
C GLU A 75 16.22 -5.98 -20.46
N SER A 76 15.90 -7.26 -20.56
CA SER A 76 15.91 -8.03 -21.80
C SER A 76 14.59 -7.85 -22.57
N TYR A 77 13.53 -7.45 -21.89
CA TYR A 77 12.22 -7.08 -22.42
C TYR A 77 11.56 -6.05 -21.50
N GLU A 78 10.62 -5.26 -22.04
CA GLU A 78 9.96 -4.20 -21.28
C GLU A 78 9.23 -4.75 -20.02
N GLY A 79 9.56 -4.19 -18.85
CA GLY A 79 8.90 -4.53 -17.59
C GLY A 79 9.48 -5.76 -16.88
N GLU A 80 10.63 -6.27 -17.35
CA GLU A 80 11.34 -7.40 -16.76
C GLU A 80 11.70 -7.17 -15.28
N PHE A 81 12.09 -5.96 -14.86
CA PHE A 81 12.32 -5.68 -13.44
C PHE A 81 11.06 -5.84 -12.60
N SER A 82 9.88 -5.57 -13.17
CA SER A 82 8.61 -5.85 -12.52
C SER A 82 8.39 -7.36 -12.36
N THR A 83 8.74 -8.17 -13.37
CA THR A 83 8.76 -9.64 -13.27
C THR A 83 9.70 -10.10 -12.14
N ILE A 84 10.88 -9.51 -12.03
CA ILE A 84 11.85 -9.89 -11.00
C ILE A 84 11.36 -9.50 -9.60
N ALA A 85 10.75 -8.32 -9.43
CA ALA A 85 10.14 -7.90 -8.17
C ALA A 85 8.98 -8.81 -7.78
N ARG A 86 8.14 -9.22 -8.74
CA ARG A 86 7.03 -10.17 -8.55
C ARG A 86 7.49 -11.51 -7.97
N LEU A 87 8.65 -12.03 -8.39
CA LEU A 87 9.22 -13.28 -7.86
C LEU A 87 9.61 -13.19 -6.37
N GLY A 88 9.95 -11.99 -5.90
CA GLY A 88 10.22 -11.74 -4.48
C GLY A 88 8.94 -11.61 -3.68
N SER A 89 8.04 -10.74 -4.12
CA SER A 89 6.71 -10.54 -3.56
C SER A 89 5.79 -10.08 -4.67
N GLY A 90 4.70 -10.80 -4.95
CA GLY A 90 3.85 -10.53 -6.13
C GLY A 90 3.46 -9.06 -6.30
N SER A 91 2.98 -8.41 -5.23
CA SER A 91 2.61 -6.99 -5.24
C SER A 91 3.77 -6.00 -5.39
N ALA A 92 5.03 -6.42 -5.23
CA ALA A 92 6.20 -5.55 -5.37
C ALA A 92 6.37 -5.01 -6.79
N CYS A 93 5.91 -5.74 -7.81
CA CYS A 93 5.97 -5.27 -9.20
C CYS A 93 5.29 -3.90 -9.37
N ARG A 94 4.17 -3.67 -8.65
CA ARG A 94 3.41 -2.42 -8.75
C ARG A 94 4.12 -1.23 -8.11
N SER A 95 5.00 -1.46 -7.15
CA SER A 95 5.73 -0.41 -6.42
C SER A 95 6.95 0.12 -7.17
N LEU A 96 7.28 -0.41 -8.35
CA LEU A 96 8.32 0.16 -9.21
C LEU A 96 7.86 1.48 -9.87
N TYR A 97 6.56 1.65 -10.06
CA TYR A 97 5.97 2.82 -10.70
C TYR A 97 5.17 3.67 -9.70
N GLY A 98 5.04 4.97 -9.98
CA GLY A 98 4.17 5.88 -9.22
C GLY A 98 2.76 5.99 -9.79
N GLY A 99 1.90 6.76 -9.12
CA GLY A 99 0.52 6.98 -9.55
C GLY A 99 -0.34 5.71 -9.45
N PHE A 100 -1.12 5.42 -10.49
CA PHE A 100 -1.98 4.24 -10.56
C PHE A 100 -1.33 3.17 -11.42
N VAL A 101 -1.26 1.95 -10.89
CA VAL A 101 -0.46 0.88 -11.49
C VAL A 101 -1.29 -0.40 -11.55
N LYS A 102 -1.35 -1.01 -12.73
CA LYS A 102 -1.97 -2.30 -12.98
C LYS A 102 -0.91 -3.39 -12.89
N TRP A 103 -1.23 -4.53 -12.29
CA TRP A 103 -0.46 -5.77 -12.50
C TRP A 103 -1.26 -6.65 -13.46
N ASN A 104 -0.72 -6.87 -14.65
CA ASN A 104 -1.29 -7.77 -15.64
C ASN A 104 -1.04 -9.20 -15.18
N MET A 105 -2.09 -10.04 -15.16
CA MET A 105 -1.96 -11.42 -14.69
C MET A 105 -1.03 -12.26 -15.58
N GLY A 106 -0.91 -11.89 -16.86
CA GLY A 106 -0.20 -12.66 -17.87
C GLY A 106 -0.99 -13.86 -18.38
N LYS A 107 -0.53 -14.42 -19.50
CA LYS A 107 -1.05 -15.62 -20.16
C LYS A 107 0.06 -16.61 -20.49
N GLU A 108 1.30 -16.16 -20.53
CA GLU A 108 2.45 -17.01 -20.86
C GLU A 108 2.87 -17.85 -19.63
N ASP A 109 3.19 -19.12 -19.86
CA ASP A 109 3.56 -20.06 -18.80
C ASP A 109 4.88 -19.70 -18.10
N ASP A 110 5.78 -19.00 -18.79
CA ASP A 110 7.02 -18.48 -18.21
C ASP A 110 6.79 -17.22 -17.35
N GLY A 111 5.59 -16.64 -17.41
CA GLY A 111 5.17 -15.45 -16.71
C GLY A 111 5.87 -14.17 -17.16
N SER A 112 6.45 -14.13 -18.36
CA SER A 112 7.13 -12.94 -18.92
C SER A 112 6.17 -11.76 -19.14
N ASP A 113 4.89 -12.03 -19.41
CA ASP A 113 3.85 -11.01 -19.64
C ASP A 113 3.03 -10.66 -18.37
N SER A 114 3.35 -11.28 -17.23
CA SER A 114 2.73 -10.99 -15.93
C SER A 114 3.42 -9.80 -15.23
N ILE A 115 3.35 -8.63 -15.86
CA ILE A 115 4.09 -7.41 -15.49
C ILE A 115 3.20 -6.30 -14.95
N ALA A 116 3.80 -5.38 -14.20
CA ALA A 116 3.17 -4.13 -13.83
C ALA A 116 3.27 -3.08 -14.95
N THR A 117 2.18 -2.34 -15.19
CA THR A 117 2.12 -1.22 -16.12
C THR A 117 1.50 0.00 -15.43
N GLN A 118 2.06 1.18 -15.69
CA GLN A 118 1.50 2.44 -15.17
C GLN A 118 0.26 2.82 -15.99
N ILE A 119 -0.87 3.02 -15.32
CA ILE A 119 -2.11 3.53 -15.93
C ILE A 119 -1.96 5.03 -16.12
N VAL A 120 -1.66 5.76 -15.04
CA VAL A 120 -1.40 7.20 -15.04
C VAL A 120 -0.36 7.56 -13.99
N LYS A 121 0.38 8.65 -14.23
CA LYS A 121 1.36 9.21 -13.30
C LYS A 121 0.67 9.85 -12.09
N LYS A 122 1.42 10.07 -11.00
CA LYS A 122 0.93 10.68 -9.75
C LYS A 122 0.16 12.00 -9.95
N ASP A 123 0.64 12.83 -10.88
CA ASP A 123 0.07 14.17 -11.11
C ASP A 123 -1.29 14.13 -11.81
N HIS A 124 -1.69 12.97 -12.35
CA HIS A 124 -2.98 12.80 -12.98
C HIS A 124 -4.13 12.96 -11.99
N TRP A 125 -4.00 12.55 -10.73
CA TRP A 125 -5.07 12.71 -9.74
C TRP A 125 -4.51 13.25 -8.42
N LYS A 126 -3.80 14.37 -8.51
CA LYS A 126 -3.10 15.01 -7.39
C LYS A 126 -3.99 15.40 -6.20
N ASP A 127 -5.28 15.65 -6.48
CA ASP A 127 -6.23 16.09 -5.47
C ASP A 127 -6.67 14.93 -4.56
N LEU A 128 -6.52 13.67 -5.00
CA LEU A 128 -6.89 12.51 -4.21
C LEU A 128 -6.06 12.42 -2.92
N VAL A 129 -6.75 12.32 -1.78
CA VAL A 129 -6.15 12.15 -0.47
C VAL A 129 -6.41 10.74 0.05
N ILE A 130 -5.41 10.19 0.72
CA ILE A 130 -5.43 8.86 1.34
C ILE A 130 -5.31 9.06 2.85
N ILE A 131 -6.25 8.51 3.62
CA ILE A 131 -6.18 8.46 5.09
C ILE A 131 -6.16 7.01 5.51
N ILE A 132 -5.08 6.58 6.17
CA ILE A 132 -4.95 5.23 6.70
C ILE A 132 -5.30 5.26 8.18
N ALA A 133 -6.33 4.52 8.58
CA ALA A 133 -6.68 4.31 9.97
C ALA A 133 -6.02 3.02 10.49
N VAL A 134 -5.02 3.17 11.35
CA VAL A 134 -4.28 2.04 11.92
C VAL A 134 -5.00 1.54 13.16
N VAL A 135 -5.80 0.48 12.98
CA VAL A 135 -6.58 -0.20 14.02
C VAL A 135 -5.70 -1.11 14.89
N SER A 136 -4.74 -1.80 14.27
CA SER A 136 -3.83 -2.69 14.98
C SER A 136 -2.47 -2.73 14.29
N SER A 137 -1.43 -2.72 15.14
CA SER A 137 -0.04 -3.00 14.75
C SER A 137 0.41 -4.40 15.16
N ARG A 138 -0.52 -5.28 15.57
CA ARG A 138 -0.19 -6.66 15.92
C ARG A 138 0.08 -7.49 14.66
N GLN A 139 0.91 -8.51 14.81
CA GLN A 139 1.17 -9.47 13.74
C GLN A 139 -0.13 -10.12 13.27
N LYS A 140 -0.27 -10.28 11.94
CA LYS A 140 -1.41 -10.94 11.31
C LYS A 140 -1.50 -12.38 11.79
N GLU A 141 -2.69 -12.84 12.17
CA GLU A 141 -2.91 -14.24 12.54
C GLU A 141 -2.64 -15.17 11.36
N THR A 142 -3.16 -14.82 10.17
CA THR A 142 -2.90 -15.54 8.92
C THR A 142 -2.08 -14.66 7.98
N SER A 143 -0.92 -15.16 7.53
CA SER A 143 -0.12 -14.44 6.53
C SER A 143 -0.83 -14.41 5.18
N SER A 144 -0.63 -13.37 4.37
CA SER A 144 -1.26 -13.27 3.05
C SER A 144 -0.92 -14.45 2.14
N THR A 145 0.33 -14.97 2.18
CA THR A 145 0.74 -16.12 1.37
C THR A 145 0.01 -17.40 1.78
N ALA A 146 -0.07 -17.70 3.08
CA ALA A 146 -0.79 -18.87 3.54
C ALA A 146 -2.31 -18.73 3.27
N GLY A 147 -2.88 -17.57 3.62
CA GLY A 147 -4.30 -17.31 3.45
C GLY A 147 -4.78 -17.44 2.01
N MET A 148 -4.10 -16.78 1.06
CA MET A 148 -4.50 -16.83 -0.34
C MET A 148 -4.38 -18.25 -0.94
N GLN A 149 -3.38 -19.04 -0.51
CA GLN A 149 -3.23 -20.42 -0.96
C GLN A 149 -4.37 -21.31 -0.45
N THR A 150 -4.80 -21.12 0.80
CA THR A 150 -5.96 -21.83 1.35
C THR A 150 -7.23 -21.42 0.61
N SER A 151 -7.46 -20.11 0.40
CA SER A 151 -8.62 -19.62 -0.34
C SER A 151 -8.70 -20.22 -1.75
N VAL A 152 -7.59 -20.29 -2.49
CA VAL A 152 -7.55 -20.93 -3.82
C VAL A 152 -8.01 -22.38 -3.78
N LYS A 153 -7.64 -23.11 -2.72
CA LYS A 153 -7.97 -24.54 -2.56
C LYS A 153 -9.40 -24.79 -2.10
N THR A 154 -9.98 -23.89 -1.32
CA THR A 154 -11.21 -24.18 -0.56
C THR A 154 -12.38 -23.25 -0.82
N SER A 155 -12.15 -22.04 -1.35
CA SER A 155 -13.22 -21.06 -1.60
C SER A 155 -13.76 -21.19 -3.02
N PRO A 156 -14.96 -21.76 -3.23
CA PRO A 156 -15.61 -21.74 -4.55
C PRO A 156 -15.91 -20.31 -5.03
N LEU A 157 -16.18 -19.36 -4.12
CA LEU A 157 -16.46 -17.98 -4.49
C LEU A 157 -15.25 -17.27 -5.10
N LEU A 158 -14.02 -17.66 -4.72
CA LEU A 158 -12.80 -17.10 -5.28
C LEU A 158 -12.64 -17.42 -6.77
N GLN A 159 -13.04 -18.61 -7.21
CA GLN A 159 -12.98 -19.00 -8.62
C GLN A 159 -13.90 -18.12 -9.48
N HIS A 160 -15.15 -17.93 -9.04
CA HIS A 160 -16.08 -17.04 -9.73
C HIS A 160 -15.60 -15.59 -9.72
N ARG A 161 -15.07 -15.10 -8.60
CA ARG A 161 -14.48 -13.76 -8.50
C ARG A 161 -13.39 -13.55 -9.54
N ALA A 162 -12.43 -14.48 -9.65
CA ALA A 162 -11.30 -14.36 -10.56
C ALA A 162 -11.72 -14.43 -12.04
N GLN A 163 -12.67 -15.30 -12.38
CA GLN A 163 -13.07 -15.55 -13.77
C GLN A 163 -14.09 -14.55 -14.30
N SER A 164 -15.03 -14.10 -13.46
CA SER A 164 -16.22 -13.37 -13.93
C SER A 164 -16.35 -11.95 -13.38
N VAL A 165 -15.76 -11.65 -12.22
CA VAL A 165 -15.96 -10.35 -11.56
C VAL A 165 -14.78 -9.42 -11.80
N VAL A 166 -13.57 -9.86 -11.47
CA VAL A 166 -12.36 -9.01 -11.52
C VAL A 166 -12.06 -8.50 -12.94
N PRO A 167 -12.15 -9.30 -14.03
CA PRO A 167 -11.85 -8.79 -15.38
C PRO A 167 -12.69 -7.57 -15.77
N LYS A 168 -13.99 -7.58 -15.43
CA LYS A 168 -14.89 -6.44 -15.68
C LYS A 168 -14.52 -5.23 -14.81
N ARG A 169 -14.30 -5.45 -13.51
CA ARG A 169 -13.91 -4.37 -12.59
C ARG A 169 -12.59 -3.70 -12.97
N MET A 170 -11.64 -4.45 -13.53
CA MET A 170 -10.37 -3.89 -14.01
C MET A 170 -10.58 -2.85 -15.11
N VAL A 171 -11.41 -3.17 -16.11
CA VAL A 171 -11.75 -2.23 -17.20
C VAL A 171 -12.47 -1.00 -16.64
N GLU A 172 -13.49 -1.20 -15.80
CA GLU A 172 -14.26 -0.10 -15.21
C GLU A 172 -13.40 0.80 -14.30
N MET A 173 -12.46 0.22 -13.55
CA MET A 173 -11.54 0.96 -12.68
C MET A 173 -10.53 1.76 -13.49
N GLU A 174 -9.94 1.18 -14.54
CA GLU A 174 -9.04 1.89 -15.46
C GLU A 174 -9.74 3.11 -16.07
N GLU A 175 -10.98 2.95 -16.55
CA GLU A 175 -11.78 4.07 -17.06
C GLU A 175 -12.07 5.13 -15.99
N ALA A 176 -12.45 4.72 -14.78
CA ALA A 176 -12.74 5.64 -13.68
C ALA A 176 -11.51 6.47 -13.30
N ILE A 177 -10.32 5.85 -13.26
CA ILE A 177 -9.04 6.52 -13.01
C ILE A 177 -8.73 7.53 -14.13
N MET A 178 -8.85 7.11 -15.39
CA MET A 178 -8.57 7.98 -16.53
C MET A 178 -9.48 9.21 -16.55
N LYS A 179 -10.77 9.03 -16.21
CA LYS A 179 -11.78 10.09 -16.17
C LYS A 179 -11.83 10.88 -14.85
N ARG A 180 -11.05 10.48 -13.84
CA ARG A 180 -11.14 10.99 -12.45
C ARG A 180 -12.58 10.89 -11.88
N ASP A 181 -13.30 9.85 -12.26
CA ASP A 181 -14.65 9.58 -11.78
C ASP A 181 -14.57 8.96 -10.38
N PHE A 182 -14.58 9.83 -9.37
CA PHE A 182 -14.51 9.40 -7.97
C PHE A 182 -15.70 8.51 -7.57
N ALA A 183 -16.90 8.75 -8.11
CA ALA A 183 -18.08 7.99 -7.73
C ALA A 183 -17.96 6.53 -8.18
N THR A 184 -17.50 6.29 -9.41
CA THR A 184 -17.23 4.94 -9.92
C THR A 184 -16.03 4.31 -9.23
N PHE A 185 -14.94 5.07 -9.06
CA PHE A 185 -13.75 4.63 -8.30
C PHE A 185 -14.11 4.16 -6.89
N ALA A 186 -14.91 4.95 -6.16
CA ALA A 186 -15.31 4.64 -4.79
C ALA A 186 -16.15 3.38 -4.71
N LYS A 187 -17.17 3.25 -5.57
CA LYS A 187 -18.04 2.06 -5.63
C LYS A 187 -17.24 0.79 -5.90
N LEU A 188 -16.34 0.83 -6.90
CA LEU A 188 -15.50 -0.31 -7.26
C LEU A 188 -14.53 -0.67 -6.13
N THR A 189 -13.89 0.33 -5.53
CA THR A 189 -12.93 0.14 -4.42
C THR A 189 -13.58 -0.55 -3.23
N CYS A 190 -14.72 -0.02 -2.74
CA CYS A 190 -15.45 -0.62 -1.63
C CYS A 190 -15.95 -2.03 -1.96
N ALA A 191 -16.56 -2.22 -3.14
CA ALA A 191 -17.11 -3.51 -3.54
C ALA A 191 -16.04 -4.58 -3.79
N ASP A 192 -14.83 -4.20 -4.20
CA ASP A 192 -13.72 -5.12 -4.37
C ASP A 192 -13.06 -5.51 -3.05
N SER A 193 -12.91 -4.56 -2.13
CA SER A 193 -12.47 -4.86 -0.78
C SER A 193 -13.45 -5.82 -0.08
N ASN A 194 -14.75 -5.52 -0.10
CA ASN A 194 -15.76 -6.36 0.54
C ASN A 194 -15.79 -7.77 -0.05
N GLN A 195 -15.69 -7.91 -1.39
CA GLN A 195 -15.69 -9.23 -2.02
C GLN A 195 -14.39 -10.01 -1.74
N PHE A 196 -13.24 -9.35 -1.63
CA PHE A 196 -12.00 -10.00 -1.17
C PHE A 196 -12.16 -10.58 0.24
N HIS A 197 -12.73 -9.82 1.19
CA HIS A 197 -12.99 -10.33 2.54
C HIS A 197 -14.10 -11.40 2.56
N ALA A 198 -15.06 -11.34 1.63
CA ALA A 198 -16.05 -12.41 1.47
C ALA A 198 -15.42 -13.73 1.02
N THR A 199 -14.44 -13.72 0.10
CA THR A 199 -13.73 -14.96 -0.28
C THR A 199 -12.81 -15.46 0.84
N CYS A 200 -12.30 -14.56 1.69
CA CYS A 200 -11.60 -14.95 2.92
C CYS A 200 -12.56 -15.66 3.91
N LEU A 201 -13.78 -15.17 4.06
CA LEU A 201 -14.81 -15.78 4.90
C LEU A 201 -15.29 -17.14 4.36
N ASP A 202 -15.33 -17.30 3.04
CA ASP A 202 -15.67 -18.55 2.33
C ASP A 202 -14.52 -19.58 2.31
N THR A 203 -13.34 -19.21 2.84
CA THR A 203 -12.21 -20.13 2.97
C THR A 203 -12.46 -21.15 4.11
N SER A 204 -11.85 -22.33 4.05
CA SER A 204 -11.97 -23.37 5.09
C SER A 204 -10.59 -23.75 5.64
N PRO A 205 -10.26 -23.44 6.92
CA PRO A 205 -11.05 -22.64 7.87
C PRO A 205 -11.22 -21.17 7.42
N PRO A 206 -12.25 -20.46 7.91
CA PRO A 206 -12.50 -19.07 7.53
C PRO A 206 -11.38 -18.15 7.99
N ILE A 207 -11.08 -17.15 7.17
CA ILE A 207 -10.06 -16.15 7.46
C ILE A 207 -10.74 -14.82 7.79
N PHE A 208 -10.48 -14.29 8.98
CA PHE A 208 -11.00 -13.01 9.45
C PHE A 208 -9.86 -11.98 9.53
N TYR A 209 -9.85 -11.03 8.59
CA TYR A 209 -8.89 -9.91 8.63
C TYR A 209 -9.49 -8.65 9.25
N MET A 210 -10.74 -8.34 8.92
CA MET A 210 -11.48 -7.20 9.47
C MET A 210 -12.02 -7.52 10.86
N ASN A 211 -12.00 -6.53 11.75
CA ASN A 211 -12.62 -6.59 13.08
C ASN A 211 -13.76 -5.58 13.23
N ASP A 212 -14.29 -5.41 14.44
CA ASP A 212 -15.42 -4.51 14.69
C ASP A 212 -15.08 -3.03 14.49
N THR A 213 -13.83 -2.62 14.69
CA THR A 213 -13.37 -1.26 14.35
C THR A 213 -13.34 -1.06 12.84
N SER A 214 -12.88 -2.06 12.06
CA SER A 214 -12.98 -2.04 10.59
C SER A 214 -14.44 -1.86 10.13
N ARG A 215 -15.38 -2.61 10.72
CA ARG A 215 -16.82 -2.53 10.40
C ARG A 215 -17.43 -1.18 10.76
N ARG A 216 -16.99 -0.55 11.86
CA ARG A 216 -17.43 0.81 12.22
C ARG A 216 -16.89 1.87 11.26
N LEU A 217 -15.67 1.73 10.76
CA LEU A 217 -15.13 2.60 9.71
C LEU A 217 -15.91 2.47 8.40
N ILE A 218 -16.30 1.24 8.01
CA ILE A 218 -17.23 1.01 6.88
C ILE A 218 -18.56 1.73 7.14
N GLY A 219 -19.15 1.51 8.32
CA GLY A 219 -20.41 2.14 8.70
C GLY A 219 -20.36 3.68 8.69
N LEU A 220 -19.23 4.27 9.08
CA LEU A 220 -18.99 5.70 8.99
C LEU A 220 -19.04 6.18 7.55
N VAL A 221 -18.28 5.56 6.65
CA VAL A 221 -18.22 5.96 5.24
C VAL A 221 -19.56 5.76 4.54
N GLU A 222 -20.21 4.61 4.72
CA GLU A 222 -21.50 4.31 4.07
C GLU A 222 -22.60 5.26 4.54
N LYS A 223 -22.68 5.57 5.84
CA LYS A 223 -23.67 6.53 6.36
C LYS A 223 -23.45 7.94 5.81
N TRP A 224 -22.19 8.39 5.74
CA TRP A 224 -21.87 9.70 5.19
C TRP A 224 -22.15 9.79 3.68
N ASN A 225 -21.77 8.77 2.91
CA ASN A 225 -22.09 8.70 1.48
C ASN A 225 -23.62 8.69 1.25
N ALA A 226 -24.38 7.99 2.10
CA ALA A 226 -25.83 7.94 2.01
C ALA A 226 -26.48 9.29 2.33
N SER A 227 -25.99 10.03 3.33
CA SER A 227 -26.55 11.34 3.70
C SER A 227 -26.33 12.40 2.61
N GLU A 228 -25.21 12.31 1.88
CA GLU A 228 -24.88 13.23 0.78
C GLU A 228 -25.47 12.79 -0.57
N GLY A 229 -26.09 11.60 -0.63
CA GLY A 229 -26.64 11.00 -1.85
C GLY A 229 -25.60 10.63 -2.91
N THR A 230 -24.32 10.91 -2.68
CA THR A 230 -23.21 10.66 -3.60
C THR A 230 -21.95 10.24 -2.83
N PRO A 231 -21.07 9.38 -3.39
CA PRO A 231 -19.85 8.95 -2.71
C PRO A 231 -18.92 10.13 -2.40
N GLN A 232 -18.69 10.39 -1.11
CA GLN A 232 -17.70 11.34 -0.61
C GLN A 232 -16.38 10.65 -0.27
N ALA A 233 -16.45 9.44 0.28
CA ALA A 233 -15.28 8.66 0.63
C ALA A 233 -15.40 7.21 0.15
N ALA A 234 -14.26 6.57 -0.04
CA ALA A 234 -14.16 5.14 -0.30
C ALA A 234 -13.30 4.49 0.78
N TYR A 235 -13.52 3.20 1.04
CA TYR A 235 -12.69 2.40 1.92
C TYR A 235 -12.16 1.16 1.20
N THR A 236 -10.99 0.72 1.61
CA THR A 236 -10.46 -0.61 1.30
C THR A 236 -9.64 -1.15 2.47
N PHE A 237 -9.62 -2.46 2.57
CA PHE A 237 -8.93 -3.23 3.59
C PHE A 237 -8.14 -4.35 2.93
N ASP A 238 -6.85 -4.43 3.26
CA ASP A 238 -5.97 -5.54 2.85
C ASP A 238 -6.13 -6.74 3.81
N ALA A 239 -5.11 -7.61 3.87
CA ALA A 239 -5.02 -8.70 4.84
C ALA A 239 -4.75 -8.17 6.27
N GLY A 240 -5.69 -7.45 6.86
CA GLY A 240 -5.66 -6.94 8.23
C GLY A 240 -6.80 -5.95 8.52
N PRO A 241 -6.91 -5.44 9.75
CA PRO A 241 -8.05 -4.60 10.16
C PRO A 241 -7.91 -3.13 9.78
N ASN A 242 -6.74 -2.70 9.29
CA ASN A 242 -6.44 -1.30 9.02
C ASN A 242 -7.18 -0.83 7.76
N ALA A 243 -7.87 0.31 7.88
CA ALA A 243 -8.61 0.89 6.77
C ALA A 243 -7.72 1.83 5.97
N VAL A 244 -7.78 1.74 4.65
CA VAL A 244 -7.29 2.76 3.74
C VAL A 244 -8.51 3.48 3.18
N LEU A 245 -8.60 4.77 3.44
CA LEU A 245 -9.72 5.61 3.06
C LEU A 245 -9.29 6.60 1.99
N PHE A 246 -10.12 6.81 0.99
CA PHE A 246 -9.87 7.77 -0.09
C PHE A 246 -10.88 8.91 -0.02
N ALA A 247 -10.40 10.14 -0.21
CA ALA A 247 -11.21 11.33 -0.41
C ALA A 247 -10.78 12.02 -1.72
N PRO A 248 -11.72 12.57 -2.51
CA PRO A 248 -11.45 13.13 -3.84
C PRO A 248 -10.59 14.40 -3.82
N ASP A 249 -10.63 15.14 -2.72
CA ASP A 249 -9.93 16.41 -2.52
C ASP A 249 -9.72 16.72 -1.03
N ASP A 250 -8.99 17.81 -0.76
CA ASP A 250 -8.63 18.28 0.58
C ASP A 250 -9.85 18.67 1.43
N LYS A 251 -10.91 19.21 0.82
CA LYS A 251 -12.13 19.64 1.54
C LYS A 251 -12.86 18.42 2.09
N VAL A 252 -12.96 17.37 1.29
CA VAL A 252 -13.58 16.11 1.68
C VAL A 252 -12.66 15.35 2.64
N ALA A 253 -11.34 15.34 2.42
CA ALA A 253 -10.37 14.74 3.33
C ALA A 253 -10.41 15.34 4.74
N ARG A 254 -10.48 16.67 4.83
CA ARG A 254 -10.70 17.40 6.09
C ARG A 254 -11.95 16.92 6.81
N SER A 255 -13.06 16.81 6.07
CA SER A 255 -14.37 16.42 6.62
C SER A 255 -14.39 14.93 7.03
N LEU A 256 -13.64 14.09 6.32
CA LEU A 256 -13.42 12.68 6.65
C LEU A 256 -12.58 12.54 7.93
N LEU A 257 -11.47 13.28 8.04
CA LEU A 257 -10.60 13.26 9.21
C LEU A 257 -11.36 13.66 10.48
N GLN A 258 -12.15 14.74 10.42
CA GLN A 258 -13.00 15.17 11.55
C GLN A 258 -14.00 14.08 11.96
N ARG A 259 -14.64 13.39 11.00
CA ARG A 259 -15.56 12.27 11.30
C ARG A 259 -14.85 11.10 11.97
N ILE A 260 -13.65 10.74 11.49
CA ILE A 260 -12.84 9.68 12.09
C ILE A 260 -12.46 10.06 13.52
N LEU A 261 -11.97 11.28 13.75
CA LEU A 261 -11.57 11.75 15.08
C LEU A 261 -12.75 11.91 16.05
N TYR A 262 -13.93 12.30 15.55
CA TYR A 262 -15.14 12.31 16.34
C TYR A 262 -15.52 10.90 16.80
N LEU A 263 -15.58 9.93 15.89
CA LEU A 263 -16.01 8.57 16.22
C LEU A 263 -14.95 7.77 17.00
N PHE A 264 -13.68 7.99 16.69
CA PHE A 264 -12.51 7.32 17.26
C PHE A 264 -11.52 8.33 17.87
N PRO A 265 -11.90 9.01 18.96
CA PRO A 265 -10.99 9.94 19.62
C PRO A 265 -9.75 9.18 20.12
N PRO A 266 -8.56 9.80 20.09
CA PRO A 266 -7.35 9.19 20.63
C PRO A 266 -7.47 8.95 22.14
N ALA A 267 -6.58 8.13 22.72
CA ALA A 267 -6.46 8.02 24.18
C ALA A 267 -6.15 9.41 24.81
N SER A 268 -6.56 9.63 26.06
CA SER A 268 -6.46 10.96 26.70
C SER A 268 -5.01 11.47 26.87
N ASP A 269 -4.04 10.56 26.85
CA ASP A 269 -2.61 10.81 26.97
C ASP A 269 -1.87 10.80 25.63
N ALA A 270 -2.60 10.70 24.50
CA ALA A 270 -2.01 10.64 23.19
C ALA A 270 -1.38 11.98 22.77
N ASP A 271 -0.19 11.90 22.16
CA ASP A 271 0.42 13.03 21.48
C ASP A 271 -0.19 13.19 20.08
N ILE A 272 -0.98 14.25 19.87
CA ILE A 272 -1.66 14.54 18.60
C ILE A 272 -0.67 14.61 17.42
N SER A 273 0.54 15.15 17.65
CA SER A 273 1.56 15.26 16.61
C SER A 273 2.09 13.90 16.12
N ARG A 274 1.90 12.85 16.94
CA ARG A 274 2.24 11.46 16.61
C ARG A 274 1.01 10.62 16.26
N TYR A 275 -0.18 11.13 16.55
CA TYR A 275 -1.44 10.46 16.26
C TYR A 275 -1.91 10.69 14.82
N VAL A 276 -1.64 11.85 14.23
CA VAL A 276 -1.89 12.11 12.80
C VAL A 276 -0.56 12.43 12.10
N VAL A 277 -0.03 11.48 11.34
CA VAL A 277 1.28 11.58 10.69
C VAL A 277 1.16 11.67 9.17
N GLY A 278 2.26 11.98 8.49
CA GLY A 278 2.29 12.12 7.02
C GLY A 278 2.01 13.56 6.58
N ASP A 279 1.10 13.75 5.63
CA ASP A 279 0.72 15.08 5.11
C ASP A 279 0.00 15.92 6.18
N GLN A 280 0.75 16.78 6.86
CA GLN A 280 0.27 17.63 7.96
C GLN A 280 -0.73 18.70 7.51
N SER A 281 -0.75 19.05 6.21
CA SER A 281 -1.68 20.07 5.70
C SER A 281 -3.14 19.68 5.92
N ILE A 282 -3.47 18.39 5.88
CA ILE A 282 -4.84 17.89 6.12
C ILE A 282 -5.25 18.08 7.58
N MET A 283 -4.33 17.88 8.52
CA MET A 283 -4.57 18.11 9.95
C MET A 283 -4.76 19.60 10.24
N GLU A 284 -3.93 20.46 9.64
CA GLU A 284 -4.06 21.93 9.75
C GLU A 284 -5.41 22.40 9.20
N LEU A 285 -5.81 21.91 8.01
CA LEU A 285 -7.11 22.20 7.42
C LEU A 285 -8.27 21.73 8.31
N ALA A 286 -8.11 20.62 9.03
CA ALA A 286 -9.12 20.10 9.96
C ALA A 286 -9.27 20.94 11.23
N GLY A 287 -8.36 21.88 11.48
CA GLY A 287 -8.38 22.74 12.66
C GLY A 287 -8.10 21.99 13.96
N ILE A 288 -7.39 20.85 13.88
CA ILE A 288 -7.07 20.02 15.04
C ILE A 288 -5.63 20.28 15.46
N LYS A 289 -5.44 20.80 16.67
CA LYS A 289 -4.10 21.03 17.26
C LYS A 289 -3.94 20.29 18.58
N THR A 290 -5.04 20.05 19.28
CA THR A 290 -5.10 19.48 20.63
C THR A 290 -6.17 18.41 20.73
N ILE A 291 -6.14 17.63 21.81
CA ILE A 291 -7.22 16.68 22.14
C ILE A 291 -8.54 17.44 22.39
N ASP A 292 -8.48 18.62 23.00
CA ASP A 292 -9.68 19.42 23.29
C ASP A 292 -10.41 19.83 22.00
N ASP A 293 -9.68 20.11 20.91
CA ASP A 293 -10.28 20.38 19.60
C ASP A 293 -11.07 19.18 19.08
N ILE A 294 -10.60 17.95 19.34
CA ILE A 294 -11.27 16.71 18.95
C ILE A 294 -12.51 16.47 19.81
N GLU A 295 -12.42 16.71 21.12
CA GLU A 295 -13.55 16.57 22.04
C GLU A 295 -14.63 17.63 21.78
N ALA A 296 -14.26 18.79 21.25
CA ALA A 296 -15.16 19.87 20.85
C ALA A 296 -15.76 19.70 19.45
N LEU A 297 -15.38 18.67 18.68
CA LEU A 297 -15.94 18.44 17.34
C LEU A 297 -17.46 18.28 17.39
N PRO A 298 -18.22 18.99 16.55
CA PRO A 298 -19.67 18.85 16.50
C PRO A 298 -20.03 17.47 15.97
N THR A 299 -21.18 16.94 16.41
CA THR A 299 -21.75 15.72 15.85
C THR A 299 -21.99 15.90 14.34
N PRO A 300 -21.43 15.02 13.50
CA PRO A 300 -21.71 15.00 12.07
C PRO A 300 -23.21 14.93 11.78
N SER A 301 -23.65 15.62 10.71
CA SER A 301 -25.06 15.80 10.38
C SER A 301 -25.80 14.47 10.17
N GLU A 302 -25.13 13.46 9.60
CA GLU A 302 -25.68 12.12 9.39
C GLU A 302 -25.97 11.35 10.69
N TRP A 303 -25.48 11.85 11.83
CA TRP A 303 -25.69 11.29 13.16
C TRP A 303 -26.49 12.23 14.08
N SER A 304 -27.08 13.29 13.52
CA SER A 304 -27.98 14.18 14.27
C SER A 304 -29.13 13.38 14.89
N GLY A 305 -29.27 13.45 16.21
CA GLY A 305 -30.31 12.73 16.96
C GLY A 305 -30.07 11.23 17.11
N ILE A 306 -28.91 10.71 16.70
CA ILE A 306 -28.51 9.31 16.90
C ILE A 306 -27.40 9.27 17.96
N ASP A 307 -27.63 8.53 19.04
CA ASP A 307 -26.58 8.25 20.01
C ASP A 307 -25.65 7.17 19.44
N ILE A 308 -24.44 7.57 19.05
CA ILE A 308 -23.41 6.68 18.52
C ILE A 308 -22.25 6.64 19.50
N PRO A 309 -21.87 5.45 20.01
CA PRO A 309 -20.78 5.34 20.97
C PRO A 309 -19.47 5.77 20.32
N ARG A 310 -18.85 6.82 20.87
CA ARG A 310 -17.47 7.22 20.56
C ARG A 310 -16.52 6.22 21.22
N THR A 311 -15.60 5.65 20.46
CA THR A 311 -14.75 4.57 20.95
C THR A 311 -13.30 5.01 21.05
N LYS A 312 -12.96 5.53 22.23
CA LYS A 312 -11.70 6.17 22.55
C LYS A 312 -10.53 5.18 22.52
N GLY A 313 -9.45 5.53 21.83
CA GLY A 313 -8.20 4.76 21.78
C GLY A 313 -8.25 3.48 20.94
N GLU A 314 -9.30 3.27 20.14
CA GLU A 314 -9.38 2.07 19.27
C GLU A 314 -8.47 2.13 18.05
N LEU A 315 -8.14 3.34 17.58
CA LEU A 315 -7.14 3.53 16.55
C LEU A 315 -5.81 3.86 17.24
N GLY A 316 -4.73 3.24 16.76
CA GLY A 316 -3.38 3.55 17.22
C GLY A 316 -2.93 4.92 16.74
N TYR A 317 -3.12 5.21 15.44
CA TYR A 317 -2.82 6.49 14.80
C TYR A 317 -3.41 6.52 13.38
N LEU A 318 -3.34 7.68 12.74
CA LEU A 318 -3.76 7.96 11.37
C LEU A 318 -2.55 8.36 10.52
N ILE A 319 -2.55 7.97 9.24
CA ILE A 319 -1.56 8.43 8.25
C ILE A 319 -2.29 9.15 7.12
N CYS A 320 -1.97 10.43 6.90
CA CYS A 320 -2.43 11.18 5.73
C CYS A 320 -1.37 11.11 4.63
N SER A 321 -1.78 10.80 3.40
CA SER A 321 -0.89 10.66 2.25
C SER A 321 -1.63 10.94 0.94
N ARG A 322 -0.92 10.85 -0.19
CA ARG A 322 -1.43 11.12 -1.55
C ARG A 322 -0.79 10.15 -2.55
N PRO A 323 -1.31 10.03 -3.79
CA PRO A 323 -0.63 9.33 -4.86
C PRO A 323 0.83 9.80 -5.02
N GLY A 324 1.76 8.84 -4.88
CA GLY A 324 3.19 9.10 -4.84
C GLY A 324 3.92 8.76 -6.15
N GLN A 325 5.20 9.12 -6.21
CA GLN A 325 6.11 8.68 -7.27
C GLN A 325 6.54 7.21 -7.08
N GLY A 326 7.19 6.65 -8.11
CA GLY A 326 7.78 5.31 -8.03
C GLY A 326 9.10 5.29 -7.25
N ALA A 327 9.83 4.20 -7.36
CA ALA A 327 11.16 4.09 -6.75
C ALA A 327 12.13 5.16 -7.31
N ILE A 328 12.95 5.72 -6.43
CA ILE A 328 13.97 6.73 -6.76
C ILE A 328 15.32 6.34 -6.17
N VAL A 329 16.39 6.81 -6.80
CA VAL A 329 17.74 6.79 -6.22
C VAL A 329 17.88 8.00 -5.30
N LEU A 330 18.47 7.80 -4.12
CA LEU A 330 18.75 8.85 -3.15
C LEU A 330 20.24 9.24 -3.21
N GLU A 331 20.56 10.40 -2.64
CA GLU A 331 21.94 10.86 -2.48
C GLU A 331 22.70 10.01 -1.44
N ASP A 332 24.03 10.02 -1.52
CA ASP A 332 24.95 9.27 -0.64
C ASP A 332 24.70 9.54 0.86
N SER A 333 24.23 10.75 1.21
CA SER A 333 23.88 11.14 2.59
C SER A 333 22.74 10.32 3.21
N ALA A 334 21.93 9.65 2.39
CA ALA A 334 20.84 8.78 2.83
C ALA A 334 21.23 7.29 2.88
N ALA A 335 22.50 6.96 2.61
CA ALA A 335 22.99 5.58 2.67
C ALA A 335 22.79 4.95 4.04
N LEU A 336 22.43 3.66 4.06
CA LEU A 336 22.25 2.87 5.28
C LEU A 336 23.48 2.02 5.63
N LEU A 337 24.45 1.96 4.73
CA LEU A 337 25.71 1.27 4.92
C LEU A 337 26.81 2.32 5.05
N ASP A 338 27.79 2.04 5.89
CA ASP A 338 29.01 2.81 5.99
C ASP A 338 29.91 2.55 4.76
N ASP A 339 30.40 3.61 4.13
CA ASP A 339 31.13 3.54 2.85
C ASP A 339 32.47 2.79 2.96
N ALA A 340 33.09 2.80 4.15
CA ALA A 340 34.40 2.17 4.36
C ALA A 340 34.28 0.68 4.67
N THR A 341 33.29 0.30 5.48
CA THR A 341 33.12 -1.06 5.99
C THR A 341 32.10 -1.87 5.18
N GLY A 342 31.16 -1.22 4.50
CA GLY A 342 30.04 -1.85 3.81
C GLY A 342 29.04 -2.52 4.75
N PHE A 343 29.03 -2.16 6.04
CA PHE A 343 28.10 -2.66 7.05
C PHE A 343 27.18 -1.54 7.55
N PRO A 344 26.00 -1.86 8.12
CA PRO A 344 25.15 -0.83 8.70
C PRO A 344 25.89 0.01 9.73
N GLY A 345 25.80 1.34 9.62
CA GLY A 345 26.31 2.24 10.66
C GLY A 345 25.63 1.97 12.00
N GLN A 346 26.34 2.20 13.11
CA GLN A 346 25.76 2.10 14.47
C GLN A 346 24.65 3.12 14.70
#